data_AF-A0A8S1HV66-F1
#
_entry.id   AF-A0A8S1HV66-F1
#
_cell.length_a   1.000
_cell.length_b   1.000
_cell.length_c   1.000
_cell.angle_alpha   90.00
_cell.angle_beta   90.00
_cell.angle_gamma   90.00
#
_symmetry.space_group_name_H-M   'P 1'
#
loop_
_entity.id
_entity.type
_entity.pdbx_description
1 polymer ?
#
loop_
_entity_poly.entity_id
_entity_poly.type
_entity_poly.pdbx_seq_one_letter_code
_entity_poly.pdbx_strand_id
1 'polypeptide(L)'
;MHQTALIFLIAPLFLAVAGIPRGAPPDFVAQLNNSAARAAYKKIVSEKTITVAEIDEQLDVWARKFGVEDQYKKYKAGVELSHSQMSANVTSVLEMVPKVNEMLNAVFLDKSKTPAERRAAVRTIKKQYPLASLRKLDFMQKKLARII
;
A
#
# COMPACT_ATOMS: atom_id res chain seq x y z
N MET A 1 -32.09 -19.35 -10.03
CA MET A 1 -31.06 -18.37 -10.45
C MET A 1 -30.63 -17.63 -9.20
N HIS A 2 -29.59 -18.13 -8.51
CA HIS A 2 -29.08 -17.50 -7.29
C HIS A 2 -27.70 -16.89 -7.54
N GLN A 3 -27.55 -15.72 -6.93
CA GLN A 3 -26.57 -14.69 -7.18
C GLN A 3 -25.16 -15.17 -6.81
N THR A 4 -24.29 -15.13 -7.80
CA THR A 4 -22.82 -15.03 -7.77
C THR A 4 -22.18 -15.12 -6.38
N ALA A 5 -21.66 -16.31 -6.10
CA ALA A 5 -20.53 -16.51 -5.20
C ALA A 5 -19.32 -15.70 -5.71
N LEU A 6 -19.00 -14.60 -5.02
CA LEU A 6 -17.72 -13.92 -5.13
C LEU A 6 -17.31 -13.43 -3.73
N ILE A 7 -17.31 -14.37 -2.78
CA ILE A 7 -16.64 -14.23 -1.48
C ILE A 7 -15.38 -15.10 -1.56
N PHE A 8 -14.43 -14.69 -2.38
CA PHE A 8 -13.06 -15.21 -2.39
C PHE A 8 -12.15 -14.11 -2.91
N LEU A 9 -11.82 -13.12 -2.06
CA LEU A 9 -10.62 -12.27 -2.21
C LEU A 9 -10.46 -11.24 -1.08
N ILE A 10 -10.80 -11.61 0.16
CA ILE A 10 -10.19 -10.93 1.31
C ILE A 10 -9.13 -11.88 1.84
N ALA A 11 -8.00 -11.87 1.15
CA ALA A 11 -6.79 -12.49 1.64
C ALA A 11 -6.53 -12.00 3.07
N PRO A 12 -6.06 -12.89 3.96
CA PRO A 12 -5.98 -12.62 5.38
C PRO A 12 -5.17 -11.35 5.62
N LEU A 13 -5.73 -10.51 6.48
CA LEU A 13 -5.06 -9.56 7.35
C LEU A 13 -3.56 -9.90 7.48
N PHE A 14 -2.72 -9.17 6.75
CA PHE A 14 -1.27 -9.32 6.80
C PHE A 14 -0.83 -9.06 8.24
N LEU A 15 -0.59 -10.15 8.99
CA LEU A 15 0.32 -10.12 10.13
C LEU A 15 1.60 -9.45 9.65
N ALA A 16 2.19 -8.60 10.48
CA ALA A 16 3.41 -7.86 10.22
C ALA A 16 4.49 -8.75 9.59
N VAL A 17 4.51 -8.76 8.27
CA VAL A 17 5.53 -9.37 7.44
C VAL A 17 6.10 -8.16 6.74
N ALA A 18 7.29 -7.73 7.16
CA ALA A 18 7.91 -6.54 6.63
C ALA A 18 7.87 -6.66 5.10
N GLY A 19 7.26 -5.68 4.44
CA GLY A 19 7.12 -5.68 2.99
C GLY A 19 8.50 -5.51 2.38
N ILE A 20 9.26 -6.59 2.24
CA ILE A 20 10.57 -6.52 1.63
C ILE A 20 10.34 -6.22 0.15
N PRO A 21 10.88 -5.10 -0.34
CA PRO A 21 10.73 -4.72 -1.72
C PRO A 21 11.29 -5.76 -2.68
N ARG A 22 10.42 -6.30 -3.53
CA ARG A 22 10.83 -7.03 -4.74
C ARG A 22 11.01 -6.01 -5.88
N GLY A 23 12.08 -5.20 -5.81
CA GLY A 23 12.39 -4.18 -6.81
C GLY A 23 13.78 -3.55 -6.66
N ALA A 24 13.94 -2.28 -7.02
CA ALA A 24 15.18 -1.53 -6.87
C ALA A 24 15.70 -1.55 -5.42
N PRO A 25 17.02 -1.66 -5.22
CA PRO A 25 17.58 -1.67 -3.87
C PRO A 25 17.29 -0.32 -3.18
N PRO A 26 16.97 -0.32 -1.87
CA PRO A 26 16.80 0.90 -1.11
C PRO A 26 18.03 1.81 -1.20
N ASP A 27 17.84 3.13 -1.13
CA ASP A 27 18.92 4.12 -1.28
C ASP A 27 20.14 3.82 -0.41
N PHE A 28 19.92 3.41 0.85
CA PHE A 28 21.02 3.09 1.76
C PHE A 28 21.84 1.88 1.28
N VAL A 29 21.21 0.90 0.62
CA VAL A 29 21.89 -0.25 0.00
C VAL A 29 22.64 0.21 -1.24
N ALA A 30 22.01 1.03 -2.10
CA ALA A 30 22.64 1.55 -3.31
C ALA A 30 23.90 2.38 -3.03
N GLN A 31 23.91 3.10 -1.91
CA GLN A 31 25.01 3.94 -1.44
C GLN A 31 26.13 3.18 -0.72
N LEU A 32 26.01 1.86 -0.53
CA LEU A 32 27.09 1.08 0.09
C LEU A 32 28.31 1.01 -0.84
N ASN A 33 29.47 1.43 -0.32
CA ASN A 33 30.76 1.30 -0.98
C ASN A 33 31.20 -0.17 -1.18
N ASN A 34 30.45 -1.13 -0.64
CA ASN A 34 30.71 -2.56 -0.75
C ASN A 34 29.81 -3.21 -1.82
N SER A 35 30.40 -3.57 -2.97
CA SER A 35 29.67 -4.23 -4.07
C SER A 35 29.16 -5.63 -3.69
N ALA A 36 29.89 -6.37 -2.86
CA ALA A 36 29.46 -7.68 -2.37
C ALA A 36 28.25 -7.57 -1.43
N ALA A 37 28.20 -6.52 -0.59
CA ALA A 37 27.04 -6.23 0.24
C ALA A 37 25.79 -5.98 -0.62
N ARG A 38 25.91 -5.14 -1.65
CA ARG A 38 24.83 -4.85 -2.60
C ARG A 38 24.35 -6.10 -3.36
N ALA A 39 25.29 -6.91 -3.84
CA ALA A 39 24.98 -8.15 -4.55
C ALA A 39 24.29 -9.18 -3.65
N ALA A 40 24.76 -9.34 -2.40
CA ALA A 40 24.16 -10.23 -1.43
C ALA A 40 22.73 -9.80 -1.07
N TYR A 41 22.51 -8.51 -0.83
CA TYR A 41 21.17 -7.96 -0.61
C TYR A 41 20.26 -8.30 -1.79
N LYS A 42 20.69 -7.99 -3.03
CA LYS A 42 19.91 -8.25 -4.24
C LYS A 42 19.55 -9.74 -4.38
N LYS A 43 20.49 -10.63 -4.07
CA LYS A 43 20.25 -12.08 -4.12
C LYS A 43 19.14 -12.49 -3.15
N ILE A 44 19.20 -12.03 -1.90
CA ILE A 44 18.22 -12.35 -0.85
C ILE A 44 16.82 -11.88 -1.27
N VAL A 45 16.67 -10.63 -1.69
CA VAL A 45 15.35 -10.05 -2.02
C VAL A 45 14.77 -10.53 -3.36
N SER A 46 15.62 -11.14 -4.21
CA SER A 46 15.18 -11.71 -5.49
C SER A 46 14.71 -13.17 -5.37
N GLU A 47 14.87 -13.79 -4.20
CA GLU A 47 14.44 -15.17 -3.99
C GLU A 47 12.92 -15.28 -4.06
N LYS A 48 12.45 -16.29 -4.79
CA LYS A 48 11.02 -16.49 -5.10
C LYS A 48 10.44 -17.69 -4.38
N THR A 49 11.29 -18.55 -3.82
CA THR A 49 10.90 -19.82 -3.22
C THR A 49 10.72 -19.77 -1.71
N ILE A 50 11.28 -18.76 -1.05
CA ILE A 50 11.20 -18.59 0.41
C ILE A 50 10.11 -17.60 0.81
N THR A 51 9.62 -17.77 2.04
CA THR A 51 8.68 -16.87 2.70
C THR A 51 9.35 -15.53 2.98
N VAL A 52 8.54 -14.47 3.10
CA VAL A 52 9.06 -13.14 3.42
C VAL A 52 9.70 -13.11 4.82
N ALA A 53 9.23 -13.93 5.76
CA ALA A 53 9.86 -14.08 7.08
C ALA A 53 11.30 -14.63 6.95
N GLU A 54 11.51 -15.63 6.09
CA GLU A 54 12.85 -16.15 5.82
C GLU A 54 13.74 -15.12 5.09
N ILE A 55 13.18 -14.29 4.20
CA ILE A 55 13.93 -13.17 3.60
C ILE A 55 14.34 -12.16 4.68
N ASP A 56 13.45 -11.82 5.62
CA ASP A 56 13.73 -10.91 6.74
C ASP A 56 14.87 -11.43 7.62
N GLU A 57 14.83 -12.71 8.00
CA GLU A 57 15.90 -13.35 8.77
C GLU A 57 17.25 -13.31 8.02
N GLN A 58 17.24 -13.57 6.72
CA GLN A 58 18.44 -13.48 5.88
C GLN A 58 18.96 -12.04 5.76
N LEU A 59 18.08 -11.05 5.70
CA LEU A 59 18.46 -9.64 5.67
C LEU A 59 19.00 -9.17 7.02
N ASP A 60 18.49 -9.67 8.14
CA ASP A 60 19.05 -9.44 9.46
C ASP A 60 20.48 -10.00 9.58
N VAL A 61 20.71 -11.22 9.06
CA VAL A 61 22.06 -11.81 8.98
C VAL A 61 22.97 -11.01 8.05
N TRP A 62 22.46 -10.59 6.88
CA TRP A 62 23.18 -9.75 5.94
C TRP A 62 23.60 -8.41 6.57
N ALA A 63 22.68 -7.75 7.29
CA ALA A 63 22.96 -6.47 7.90
C ALA A 63 24.10 -6.58 8.92
N ARG A 64 24.06 -7.63 9.76
CA ARG A 64 25.16 -7.96 10.69
C ARG A 64 26.47 -8.25 9.98
N LYS A 65 26.42 -9.04 8.91
CA LYS A 65 27.62 -9.43 8.14
C LYS A 65 28.35 -8.23 7.54
N PHE A 66 27.62 -7.18 7.14
CA PHE A 66 28.16 -6.02 6.46
C PHE A 66 28.22 -4.75 7.32
N GLY A 67 27.85 -4.82 8.60
CA GLY A 67 27.92 -3.69 9.54
C GLY A 67 26.93 -2.57 9.23
N VAL A 68 25.74 -2.91 8.73
CA VAL A 68 24.70 -1.96 8.30
C VAL A 68 23.38 -2.11 9.06
N GLU A 69 23.43 -2.67 10.28
CA GLU A 69 22.27 -2.98 11.11
C GLU A 69 21.41 -1.76 11.41
N ASP A 70 22.02 -0.62 11.73
CA ASP A 70 21.27 0.59 12.08
C ASP A 70 20.53 1.18 10.87
N GLN A 71 21.18 1.16 9.69
CA GLN A 71 20.55 1.59 8.44
C GLN A 71 19.42 0.64 8.07
N TYR A 72 19.62 -0.67 8.22
CA TYR A 72 18.61 -1.68 7.93
C TYR A 72 17.41 -1.60 8.90
N LYS A 73 17.63 -1.40 10.19
CA LYS A 73 16.56 -1.19 11.19
C LYS A 73 15.71 0.03 10.87
N LYS A 74 16.34 1.17 10.54
CA LYS A 74 15.62 2.40 10.14
C LYS A 74 14.80 2.17 8.88
N TYR A 75 15.38 1.48 7.91
CA TYR A 75 14.70 1.10 6.68
C TYR A 75 13.46 0.22 6.97
N LYS A 76 13.60 -0.84 7.76
CA LYS A 76 12.53 -1.76 8.16
C LYS A 76 11.37 -1.02 8.84
N ALA A 77 11.68 -0.17 9.82
CA ALA A 77 10.67 0.66 10.50
C ALA A 77 9.93 1.61 9.53
N GLY A 78 10.64 2.18 8.55
CA GLY A 78 10.03 3.03 7.52
C GLY A 78 9.07 2.28 6.60
N VAL A 79 9.40 1.03 6.25
CA VAL A 79 8.53 0.13 5.47
C VAL A 79 7.27 -0.23 6.27
N GLU A 80 7.42 -0.64 7.53
CA GLU A 80 6.30 -1.00 8.40
C GLU A 80 5.33 0.17 8.60
N LEU A 81 5.86 1.36 8.86
CA LEU A 81 5.04 2.58 8.98
C LEU A 81 4.29 2.88 7.68
N SER A 82 4.97 2.77 6.53
CA SER A 82 4.36 3.02 5.23
C SER A 82 3.27 2.00 4.91
N HIS A 83 3.47 0.73 5.29
CA HIS A 83 2.47 -0.32 5.12
C HIS A 83 1.25 -0.11 6.04
N SER A 84 1.46 0.25 7.30
CA SER A 84 0.37 0.57 8.24
C SER A 84 -0.45 1.76 7.75
N GLN A 85 0.21 2.83 7.29
CA GLN A 85 -0.46 3.99 6.69
C GLN A 85 -1.23 3.62 5.42
N MET A 86 -0.66 2.76 4.57
CA MET A 86 -1.35 2.24 3.39
C MET A 86 -2.63 1.51 3.79
N SER A 87 -2.52 0.54 4.70
CA SER A 87 -3.64 -0.28 5.17
C SER A 87 -4.77 0.59 5.73
N ALA A 88 -4.45 1.54 6.62
CA ALA A 88 -5.44 2.46 7.18
C ALA A 88 -6.16 3.28 6.08
N ASN A 89 -5.43 3.74 5.06
CA ASN A 89 -6.02 4.51 3.97
C ASN A 89 -6.87 3.65 3.02
N VAL A 90 -6.47 2.40 2.72
CA VAL A 90 -7.31 1.45 1.96
C VAL A 90 -8.62 1.20 2.70
N THR A 91 -8.55 0.91 4.01
CA THR A 91 -9.72 0.66 4.84
C THR A 91 -10.67 1.86 4.82
N SER A 92 -10.14 3.07 5.02
CA SER A 92 -10.94 4.29 4.94
C SER A 92 -11.64 4.44 3.57
N VAL A 93 -10.95 4.13 2.48
CA VAL A 93 -11.55 4.15 1.13
C VAL A 93 -12.67 3.14 1.00
N LEU A 94 -12.46 1.90 1.44
CA LEU A 94 -13.46 0.84 1.38
C LEU A 94 -14.72 1.20 2.18
N GLU A 95 -14.57 1.89 3.31
CA GLU A 95 -15.71 2.39 4.10
C GLU A 95 -16.45 3.57 3.44
N MET A 96 -15.75 4.39 2.66
CA MET A 96 -16.32 5.56 1.98
C MET A 96 -17.08 5.19 0.70
N VAL A 97 -16.57 4.24 -0.09
CA VAL A 97 -17.13 3.87 -1.40
C VAL A 97 -18.63 3.53 -1.35
N PRO A 98 -19.14 2.65 -0.46
CA PRO A 98 -20.56 2.33 -0.43
C PRO A 98 -21.42 3.54 -0.06
N LYS A 99 -20.96 4.37 0.89
CA LYS A 99 -21.66 5.60 1.31
C LYS A 99 -21.79 6.60 0.16
N VAL A 100 -20.70 6.84 -0.56
CA VAL A 100 -20.70 7.74 -1.73
C VAL A 100 -21.62 7.21 -2.83
N ASN A 101 -21.60 5.90 -3.09
CA ASN A 101 -22.47 5.26 -4.07
C ASN A 101 -23.95 5.43 -3.71
N GLU A 102 -24.33 5.22 -2.44
CA GLU A 102 -25.70 5.43 -1.96
C GLU A 102 -26.15 6.90 -2.15
N MET A 103 -25.32 7.86 -1.75
CA MET A 103 -25.63 9.29 -1.91
C MET A 103 -25.77 9.70 -3.39
N LEU A 104 -24.92 9.18 -4.27
CA LEU A 104 -25.01 9.45 -5.70
C LEU A 104 -26.28 8.85 -6.31
N ASN A 105 -26.62 7.61 -5.95
CA ASN A 105 -27.85 6.97 -6.41
C ASN A 105 -29.10 7.74 -5.95
N ALA A 106 -29.13 8.21 -4.71
CA ALA A 106 -30.23 9.05 -4.22
C ALA A 106 -30.39 10.34 -5.05
N VAL A 107 -29.28 10.99 -5.42
CA VAL A 107 -29.32 12.19 -6.27
C VAL A 107 -29.79 11.90 -7.70
N PHE A 108 -29.35 10.79 -8.30
CA PHE A 108 -29.68 10.47 -9.69
C PHE A 108 -31.09 9.90 -9.86
N LEU A 109 -31.57 9.13 -8.89
CA LEU A 109 -32.91 8.53 -8.91
C LEU A 109 -34.00 9.52 -8.47
N ASP A 110 -33.64 10.63 -7.81
CA ASP A 110 -34.59 11.69 -7.45
C ASP A 110 -35.06 12.46 -8.69
N LYS A 111 -36.24 12.05 -9.18
CA LYS A 111 -36.93 12.66 -10.33
C LYS A 111 -37.49 14.06 -10.04
N SER A 112 -37.54 14.49 -8.78
CA SER A 112 -37.98 15.85 -8.42
C SER A 112 -36.91 16.91 -8.68
N LYS A 113 -35.63 16.52 -8.77
CA LYS A 113 -34.51 17.46 -9.01
C LYS A 113 -34.28 17.75 -10.48
N THR A 114 -34.07 19.02 -10.78
CA THR A 114 -33.55 19.48 -12.06
C THR A 114 -32.09 19.04 -12.27
N PRO A 115 -31.60 19.02 -13.52
CA PRO A 115 -30.19 18.76 -13.79
C PRO A 115 -29.21 19.69 -13.06
N ALA A 116 -29.59 20.96 -12.83
CA ALA A 116 -28.75 21.93 -12.12
C ALA A 116 -28.60 21.59 -10.63
N GLU A 117 -29.70 21.19 -9.98
CA GLU A 117 -29.72 20.77 -8.57
C GLU A 117 -28.96 19.46 -8.36
N ARG A 118 -29.13 18.48 -9.27
CA ARG A 118 -28.34 17.25 -9.24
C ARG A 118 -26.84 17.54 -9.33
N ARG A 119 -26.42 18.44 -10.22
CA ARG A 119 -25.00 18.87 -10.32
C ARG A 119 -24.52 19.54 -9.02
N ALA A 120 -25.35 20.35 -8.37
CA ALA A 120 -25.00 20.97 -7.09
C ALA A 120 -24.85 19.95 -5.96
N ALA A 121 -25.74 18.94 -5.89
CA ALA A 121 -25.66 17.85 -4.93
C ALA A 121 -24.40 16.99 -5.14
N VAL A 122 -24.08 16.63 -6.39
CA VAL A 122 -22.84 15.89 -6.71
C VAL A 122 -21.60 16.70 -6.33
N ARG A 123 -21.58 18.03 -6.56
CA ARG A 123 -20.47 18.89 -6.09
C ARG A 123 -20.31 18.86 -4.58
N THR A 124 -21.40 18.78 -3.83
CA THR A 124 -21.38 18.69 -2.36
C THR A 124 -20.81 17.35 -1.91
N ILE A 125 -21.26 16.24 -2.51
CA ILE A 125 -20.71 14.90 -2.25
C ILE A 125 -19.19 14.88 -2.52
N LYS A 126 -18.73 15.46 -3.63
CA LYS A 126 -17.31 15.54 -3.97
C LYS A 126 -16.48 16.37 -2.98
N LYS A 127 -17.06 17.40 -2.35
CA LYS A 127 -16.40 18.19 -1.30
C LYS A 127 -16.27 17.41 0.01
N GLN A 128 -17.30 16.64 0.36
CA GLN A 128 -17.32 15.82 1.58
C GLN A 128 -16.40 14.60 1.48
N TYR A 129 -16.28 14.02 0.27
CA TYR A 129 -15.47 12.85 -0.01
C TYR A 129 -14.40 13.17 -1.07
N PRO A 130 -13.33 13.88 -0.69
CA PRO A 130 -12.30 14.24 -1.65
C PRO A 130 -11.58 12.98 -2.15
N LEU A 131 -11.67 12.74 -3.46
CA LEU A 131 -10.86 11.74 -4.19
C LEU A 131 -9.34 11.92 -4.00
N ALA A 132 -8.90 13.03 -3.40
CA ALA A 132 -7.53 13.21 -2.95
C ALA A 132 -7.08 12.12 -1.98
N SER A 133 -7.99 11.50 -1.20
CA SER A 133 -7.66 10.34 -0.36
C SER A 133 -7.20 9.12 -1.19
N LEU A 134 -7.76 8.92 -2.39
CA LEU A 134 -7.30 7.90 -3.34
C LEU A 134 -5.97 8.30 -4.00
N ARG A 135 -5.71 9.59 -4.23
CA ARG A 135 -4.40 10.04 -4.72
C ARG A 135 -3.31 9.90 -3.67
N LYS A 136 -3.65 10.04 -2.38
CA LYS A 136 -2.72 9.73 -1.27
C LYS A 136 -2.38 8.25 -1.27
N LEU A 137 -3.36 7.38 -1.57
CA LEU A 137 -3.13 5.95 -1.77
C LEU A 137 -2.16 5.68 -2.92
N ASP A 138 -2.41 6.23 -4.11
CA ASP A 138 -1.51 6.12 -5.27
C ASP A 138 -0.11 6.70 -4.98
N PHE A 139 -0.04 7.85 -4.30
CA PHE A 139 1.23 8.45 -3.89
C PHE A 139 2.00 7.56 -2.92
N MET A 140 1.35 7.00 -1.91
CA MET A 140 1.99 6.08 -0.97
C MET A 140 2.32 4.74 -1.65
N GLN A 141 1.54 4.27 -2.63
CA GLN A 141 1.84 3.07 -3.40
C GLN A 141 3.05 3.30 -4.28
N LYS A 142 3.15 4.47 -4.93
CA LYS A 142 4.33 4.92 -5.68
C LYS A 142 5.53 5.24 -4.80
N LYS A 143 5.30 5.60 -3.54
CA LYS A 143 6.37 5.83 -2.55
C LYS A 143 6.89 4.50 -2.04
N LEU A 144 6.01 3.57 -1.69
CA LEU A 144 6.36 2.17 -1.45
C LEU A 144 7.11 1.63 -2.66
N ALA A 145 6.59 1.76 -3.89
CA ALA A 145 7.23 1.32 -5.14
C ALA A 145 8.54 2.05 -5.52
N ARG A 146 8.96 3.07 -4.75
CA ARG A 146 10.26 3.75 -4.87
C ARG A 146 11.21 3.44 -3.71
N ILE A 147 10.66 2.99 -2.60
CA ILE A 147 11.38 2.34 -1.49
C ILE A 147 11.62 0.86 -1.86
N ILE A 148 10.77 0.33 -2.75
CA ILE A 148 10.89 -0.86 -3.59
C ILE A 148 11.49 -0.51 -4.94
#